data_AF-A0A7K2T886-F1
#
_entry.id   AF-A0A7K2T886-F1
#
_cell.length_a   1.000
_cell.length_b   1.000
_cell.length_c   1.000
_cell.angle_alpha   90.00
_cell.angle_beta   90.00
_cell.angle_gamma   90.00
#
_symmetry.space_group_name_H-M   'P 1'
#
loop_
_entity.id
_entity.type
_entity.pdbx_description
1 polymer ?
#
loop_
_entity_poly.entity_id
_entity_poly.type
_entity_poly.pdbx_seq_one_letter_code
_entity_poly.pdbx_strand_id
1 'polypeptide(L)' 'MPDPAGLTEDQRRGAVCVWGTARLTGESAVDLGEQTSAVGRWYPRACRPHAAAHGHQDGAQ' A
#
# COMPACT_ATOMS: atom_id res chain seq x y z
N MET A 1 5.26 6.70 -0.46
CA MET A 1 4.92 5.45 0.28
C MET A 1 4.94 5.74 1.78
N PRO A 2 3.98 5.24 2.60
CA PRO A 2 4.00 5.45 4.05
C PRO A 2 5.08 4.59 4.72
N ASP A 3 5.53 4.99 5.90
CA ASP A 3 6.55 4.26 6.67
C ASP A 3 5.94 2.96 7.24
N PRO A 4 6.46 1.77 6.87
CA PRO A 4 5.96 0.49 7.36
C PRO A 4 6.11 0.30 8.87
N ALA A 5 7.01 1.02 9.54
CA ALA A 5 7.13 0.98 11.00
C ALA A 5 5.89 1.55 11.72
N GLY A 6 5.16 2.46 11.07
CA GLY A 6 3.92 3.06 11.59
C GLY A 6 2.64 2.33 11.17
N LEU A 7 2.75 1.27 10.37
CA LEU A 7 1.60 0.52 9.88
C LEU A 7 1.20 -0.60 10.83
N THR A 8 -0.10 -0.84 10.87
CA THR A 8 -0.64 -2.04 11.51
C THR A 8 -0.22 -3.30 10.73
N GLU A 9 -0.20 -4.45 11.40
CA GLU A 9 0.05 -5.75 10.75
C GLU A 9 -0.89 -5.99 9.56
N ASP A 10 -2.16 -5.60 9.69
CA ASP A 10 -3.19 -5.71 8.66
C ASP A 10 -2.92 -4.86 7.42
N GLN A 11 -2.33 -3.69 7.59
CA GLN A 11 -1.88 -2.85 6.48
C GLN A 11 -0.61 -3.42 5.84
N ARG A 12 0.36 -3.88 6.65
CA ARG A 12 1.61 -4.48 6.14
C ARG A 12 1.37 -5.74 5.31
N ARG A 13 0.43 -6.59 5.73
CA ARG A 13 0.03 -7.81 5.00
C ARG A 13 -0.91 -7.54 3.81
N GLY A 14 -1.32 -6.29 3.60
CA GLY A 14 -2.20 -5.91 2.49
C GLY A 14 -3.67 -6.32 2.65
N ALA A 15 -4.15 -6.52 3.89
CA ALA A 15 -5.56 -6.77 4.18
C ALA A 15 -6.35 -5.48 4.41
N VAL A 16 -5.65 -4.38 4.70
CA VAL A 16 -6.20 -3.03 4.82
C VAL A 16 -5.39 -2.10 3.95
N CYS A 17 -6.04 -1.09 3.38
CA CYS A 17 -5.39 -0.06 2.57
C CYS A 17 -4.21 0.55 3.32
N VAL A 18 -3.05 0.60 2.67
CA VAL A 18 -1.82 1.16 3.26
C VAL A 18 -1.97 2.64 3.68
N TRP A 19 -2.92 3.37 3.08
CA TRP A 19 -3.21 4.79 3.37
C TRP A 19 -4.50 5.03 4.14
N GLY A 20 -5.22 3.98 4.56
CA GLY A 20 -6.48 4.16 5.27
C GLY A 20 -6.88 2.95 6.09
N THR A 21 -8.17 2.87 6.40
CA THR A 21 -8.75 1.79 7.22
C THR A 21 -9.67 0.86 6.43
N ALA A 22 -9.81 1.10 5.11
CA ALA A 22 -10.63 0.28 4.24
C ALA A 22 -10.07 -1.15 4.16
N ARG A 23 -10.89 -2.14 4.51
CA ARG A 23 -10.57 -3.56 4.30
C ARG A 23 -10.49 -3.87 2.82
N LEU A 24 -9.45 -4.60 2.44
CA LEU A 24 -9.20 -5.02 1.08
C LEU A 24 -9.63 -6.47 0.88
N THR A 25 -10.23 -6.71 -0.26
CA THR A 25 -10.53 -8.06 -0.78
C THR A 25 -9.66 -8.32 -2.00
N GLY A 26 -9.56 -9.58 -2.44
CA GLY A 26 -8.81 -9.92 -3.65
C GLY A 26 -9.23 -9.15 -4.91
N GLU A 27 -10.49 -8.68 -4.97
CA GLU A 27 -11.04 -7.93 -6.11
C GLU A 27 -10.83 -6.41 -6.04
N SER A 28 -10.71 -5.88 -4.82
CA SER A 28 -10.65 -4.43 -4.56
C SER A 28 -9.24 -3.94 -4.23
N ALA A 29 -8.35 -4.84 -3.85
CA ALA A 29 -6.96 -4.53 -3.58
C ALA A 29 -6.21 -4.18 -4.87
N VAL A 30 -5.59 -3.02 -4.90
CA VAL A 30 -4.60 -2.64 -5.90
C VAL A 30 -3.23 -2.94 -5.32
N ASP A 31 -2.47 -3.77 -6.03
CA ASP A 31 -1.08 -4.04 -5.70
C ASP A 31 -0.22 -2.85 -6.14
N LEU A 32 0.59 -2.32 -5.22
CA LEU A 32 1.46 -1.17 -5.47
C LEU A 32 2.87 -1.60 -5.87
N GLY A 33 3.09 -2.90 -6.06
CA GLY A 33 4.39 -3.47 -6.33
C GLY A 33 5.21 -3.69 -5.07
N GLU A 34 6.45 -4.11 -5.31
CA GLU A 34 7.40 -4.40 -4.26
C GLU A 34 8.06 -3.12 -3.73
N GLN A 35 7.99 -2.92 -2.42
CA GLN A 35 8.67 -1.85 -1.74
C GLN A 35 9.80 -2.39 -0.87
N THR A 36 10.91 -1.65 -0.81
CA THR A 36 12.03 -1.94 0.08
C THR A 36 12.13 -0.85 1.13
N SER A 37 12.33 -1.23 2.39
CA SER A 37 12.42 -0.31 3.53
C SER A 37 13.43 -0.82 4.56
N ALA A 38 13.64 -0.06 5.64
CA ALA A 38 14.49 -0.48 6.76
C ALA A 38 14.02 -1.78 7.43
N VAL A 39 12.72 -2.11 7.34
CA VAL A 39 12.16 -3.37 7.86
C VAL A 39 12.19 -4.51 6.84
N GLY A 40 12.83 -4.29 5.69
CA GLY A 40 12.94 -5.24 4.60
C GLY A 40 11.95 -4.98 3.46
N ARG A 41 11.78 -6.03 2.65
CA ARG A 41 10.94 -6.04 1.46
C ARG A 41 9.50 -6.38 1.82
N TRP A 42 8.56 -5.66 1.23
CA TRP A 42 7.13 -5.83 1.49
C TRP A 42 6.30 -5.41 0.26
N TYR A 43 5.06 -5.88 0.21
CA TYR A 43 4.18 -5.73 -0.96
C TYR A 43 2.89 -5.00 -0.55
N PRO A 44 2.92 -3.66 -0.43
CA PRO A 44 1.76 -2.90 0.02
C PRO A 44 0.61 -2.96 -0.97
N ARG A 45 -0.61 -2.94 -0.41
CA ARG A 45 -1.85 -2.87 -1.18
C ARG A 45 -2.67 -1.66 -0.78
N ALA A 46 -3.39 -1.09 -1.73
CA ALA A 46 -4.26 0.05 -1.51
C ALA A 46 -5.67 -0.19 -2.08
N CYS A 47 -6.64 0.59 -1.60
CA CYS A 47 -7.92 0.67 -2.27
C CYS A 47 -7.81 1.54 -3.52
N ARG A 48 -8.68 1.32 -4.51
CA ARG A 48 -8.67 2.03 -5.80
C ARG A 48 -8.59 3.56 -5.69
N PRO A 49 -9.33 4.24 -4.78
CA PRO A 49 -9.23 5.71 -4.64
C PRO A 49 -7.83 6.19 -4.25
N HIS A 50 -7.21 5.55 -3.24
CA HIS A 50 -5.86 5.94 -2.82
C HIS A 50 -4.81 5.53 -3.84
N ALA A 51 -4.96 4.36 -4.47
CA ALA A 51 -4.08 3.95 -5.56
C ALA A 51 -4.12 4.95 -6.73
N ALA A 52 -5.30 5.47 -7.09
CA ALA A 52 -5.42 6.52 -8.09
C ALA A 52 -4.78 7.83 -7.62
N ALA A 53 -5.03 8.25 -6.38
CA ALA A 53 -4.48 9.50 -5.84
C ALA A 53 -2.94 9.49 -5.76
N HIS A 54 -2.34 8.34 -5.44
CA HIS A 54 -0.90 8.18 -5.25
C HIS A 54 -0.17 7.64 -6.49
N GLY A 55 -0.85 6.94 -7.39
CA GLY A 55 -0.25 6.41 -8.63
C GLY A 55 0.16 7.50 -9.63
N HIS A 56 -0.32 8.74 -9.47
CA HIS A 56 0.20 9.90 -10.19
C HIS A 56 1.58 10.36 -9.70
N GLN A 57 2.09 9.83 -8.58
CA GLN A 57 3.37 10.25 -8.00
C GLN A 57 4.58 9.45 -8.52
N ASP A 58 4.38 8.43 -9.36
CA ASP A 58 5.45 7.64 -10.00
C ASP A 58 5.77 8.11 -11.43
N GLY A 59 5.51 9.39 -11.71
CA GLY A 59 5.91 10.10 -12.92
C GLY A 59 7.07 11.07 -12.65
N ALA A 60 8.19 10.58 -12.14
CA ALA A 60 9.45 11.33 -12.15
C ALA A 60 10.60 10.34 -12.33
N GLN A 61 10.89 10.07 -13.60
CA GLN A 61 12.18 9.58 -14.08
C GLN A 61 13.00 10.78 -14.55
#